data_AF-A0A7W9XJM1-F1
#
_entry.id   AF-A0A7W9XJM1-F1
#
_cell.length_a   1.000
_cell.length_b   1.000
_cell.length_c   1.000
_cell.angle_alpha   90.00
_cell.angle_beta   90.00
_cell.angle_gamma   90.00
#
_symmetry.space_group_name_H-M   'P 1'
#
loop_
_entity.id
_entity.type
_entity.pdbx_description
1 polymer ?
#
loop_
_entity_poly.entity_id
_entity_poly.type
_entity_poly.pdbx_seq_one_letter_code
_entity_poly.pdbx_strand_id
1 'polypeptide(L)' 'MRYLILLIPAILFAIHFYYAGQLNALKGSGRLPDIMGAKAKSELCLALGIVAIVVIGLTFI' A
#
# COMPACT_ATOMS: atom_id res chain seq x y z
N MET A 1 20.67 7.81 -9.03
CA MET A 1 19.44 7.61 -9.82
C MET A 1 18.87 6.20 -9.68
N ARG A 2 19.63 5.12 -9.96
CA ARG A 2 19.12 3.73 -9.98
C ARG A 2 18.55 3.20 -8.64
N TYR A 3 19.05 3.66 -7.50
CA TYR A 3 18.53 3.26 -6.18
C TYR A 3 17.23 3.98 -5.76
N LEU A 4 16.84 5.08 -6.41
CA LEU A 4 15.59 5.77 -6.11
C LEU A 4 14.37 4.92 -6.47
N ILE A 5 14.50 4.02 -7.46
CA ILE A 5 13.40 3.14 -7.88
C ILE A 5 13.03 2.13 -6.78
N LEU A 6 13.98 1.76 -5.92
CA LEU A 6 13.76 0.87 -4.78
C LEU A 6 12.92 1.53 -3.68
N LEU A 7 12.80 2.87 -3.68
CA LEU A 7 11.94 3.58 -2.73
C LEU A 7 10.46 3.45 -3.08
N ILE A 8 10.11 3.19 -4.34
CA ILE A 8 8.73 3.08 -4.81
C ILE A 8 7.96 2.00 -4.04
N PRO A 9 8.43 0.74 -3.97
CA PRO A 9 7.74 -0.28 -3.17
C PRO A 9 7.72 0.08 -1.69
N ALA A 10 8.81 0.62 -1.13
CA ALA A 10 8.86 1.03 0.28
C ALA A 10 7.80 2.09 0.64
N ILE A 11 7.62 3.10 -0.22
CA ILE A 11 6.60 4.14 -0.06
C ILE A 11 5.19 3.53 -0.16
N LEU A 12 4.96 2.62 -1.12
CA LEU A 12 3.67 1.95 -1.28
C LEU A 12 3.31 1.09 -0.06
N PHE A 13 4.27 0.38 0.52
CA PHE A 13 4.07 -0.35 1.77
C PHE A 13 3.79 0.59 2.96
N ALA A 14 4.52 1.70 3.08
CA ALA A 14 4.26 2.69 4.13
C ALA A 14 2.83 3.24 4.06
N ILE A 15 2.35 3.55 2.86
CA ILE A 15 0.98 4.01 2.61
C ILE A 15 -0.04 2.89 2.92
N HIS A 16 0.25 1.64 2.55
CA HIS A 16 -0.57 0.49 2.90
C HIS A 16 -0.77 0.37 4.43
N PHE A 17 0.32 0.46 5.20
CA PHE A 17 0.28 0.41 6.66
C PHE A 17 -0.50 1.58 7.27
N TYR A 18 -0.37 2.78 6.70
CA TYR A 18 -1.16 3.93 7.13
C TYR A 18 -2.66 3.69 6.97
N TYR A 19 -3.12 3.21 5.81
CA TYR A 19 -4.54 2.92 5.58
C TYR A 19 -5.03 1.70 6.37
N ALA A 20 -4.18 0.70 6.60
CA ALA A 20 -4.51 -0.42 7.49
C ALA A 20 -4.71 0.05 8.94
N GLY A 21 -3.90 1.01 9.41
CA GLY A 21 -4.08 1.68 10.69
C GLY A 21 -5.40 2.46 10.77
N GLN A 22 -5.72 3.25 9.75
CA GLN A 22 -7.03 3.93 9.66
C GLN A 22 -8.19 2.92 9.65
N LEU A 23 -8.07 1.81 8.93
CA LEU A 23 -9.10 0.78 8.90
C LEU A 23 -9.37 0.23 10.30
N ASN A 24 -8.32 -0.05 11.08
CA ASN A 24 -8.46 -0.53 12.45
C ASN A 24 -9.11 0.51 13.38
N ALA A 25 -8.78 1.79 13.21
CA ALA A 25 -9.45 2.87 13.95
C ALA A 25 -10.94 3.02 13.55
N LEU A 26 -11.25 2.85 12.26
CA LEU A 26 -12.59 3.02 11.71
C LEU A 26 -13.52 1.83 12.02
N LYS A 27 -13.00 0.61 12.19
CA LYS A 27 -13.79 -0.58 12.55
C LYS A 27 -14.61 -0.40 13.84
N GLY A 28 -14.12 0.39 14.80
CA GLY A 28 -14.85 0.71 16.03
C GLY A 28 -15.93 1.79 15.88
N SER A 29 -15.98 2.49 14.74
CA SER A 29 -16.85 3.66 14.53
C SER A 29 -18.20 3.36 13.87
N GLY A 30 -18.40 2.15 13.32
CA GLY A 30 -19.60 1.78 12.58
C GLY A 30 -19.79 2.48 11.23
N ARG A 31 -18.85 3.34 10.80
CA ARG A 31 -18.90 4.07 9.53
C ARG A 31 -18.45 3.19 8.36
N LEU A 32 -19.34 2.30 7.91
CA LEU A 32 -19.10 1.34 6.83
C LEU A 32 -18.48 1.93 5.55
N PRO A 33 -18.91 3.10 5.02
CA PRO A 33 -18.33 3.67 3.82
C PRO A 33 -16.85 4.03 3.97
N ASP A 34 -16.47 4.55 5.15
CA ASP A 34 -15.10 4.95 5.44
C ASP A 34 -14.20 3.72 5.63
N ILE A 35 -14.73 2.65 6.25
CA ILE A 35 -14.06 1.36 6.37
C ILE A 35 -13.80 0.76 4.98
N MET A 36 -14.81 0.75 4.11
CA MET A 36 -14.66 0.22 2.75
C MET A 36 -13.66 1.04 1.93
N GLY A 37 -13.69 2.37 2.05
CA GLY A 37 -12.74 3.26 1.39
C GLY A 37 -11.30 3.04 1.85
N ALA A 38 -11.07 2.94 3.16
CA ALA A 38 -9.74 2.66 3.71
C ALA A 38 -9.23 1.26 3.32
N LYS A 39 -10.12 0.26 3.28
CA LYS A 39 -9.79 -1.10 2.85
C LYS A 39 -9.35 -1.14 1.39
N ALA A 40 -10.13 -0.53 0.49
CA ALA A 40 -9.83 -0.49 -0.93
C ALA A 40 -8.49 0.20 -1.21
N LYS A 41 -8.21 1.34 -0.56
CA LYS A 41 -6.93 2.05 -0.69
C LYS A 41 -5.75 1.24 -0.18
N SER A 42 -5.92 0.53 0.94
CA SER A 42 -4.91 -0.35 1.51
C SER A 42 -4.58 -1.51 0.55
N GLU A 43 -5.59 -2.21 0.02
CA GLU A 43 -5.40 -3.32 -0.92
C GLU A 43 -4.75 -2.87 -2.24
N LEU A 44 -5.16 -1.71 -2.78
CA LEU A 44 -4.54 -1.12 -3.98
C LEU A 44 -3.05 -0.83 -3.76
N CYS A 45 -2.68 -0.23 -2.63
CA CYS A 45 -1.28 0.07 -2.33
C CYS A 45 -0.43 -1.20 -2.16
N LEU A 46 -1.01 -2.26 -1.57
CA LEU A 46 -0.34 -3.56 -1.46
C LEU A 46 -0.09 -4.18 -2.83
N ALA A 47 -1.10 -4.22 -3.70
CA ALA A 47 -0.99 -4.77 -5.04
C ALA A 47 0.06 -4.02 -5.88
N LEU A 48 0.02 -2.68 -5.86
CA LEU A 48 1.02 -1.85 -6.55
C LEU A 48 2.43 -2.06 -5.98
N GLY A 49 2.57 -2.22 -4.66
CA GLY A 49 3.86 -2.49 -4.01
C GLY A 49 4.47 -3.81 -4.48
N ILE A 50 3.66 -4.86 -4.57
CA ILE A 50 4.10 -6.18 -5.07
C ILE A 50 4.50 -6.10 -6.56
N VAL A 51 3.67 -5.46 -7.40
CA VAL A 51 3.99 -5.27 -8.82
C VAL A 51 5.29 -4.49 -8.98
N ALA A 52 5.50 -3.43 -8.19
CA ALA A 52 6.74 -2.67 -8.22
C ALA A 52 7.96 -3.53 -7.85
N ILE A 53 7.87 -4.39 -6.82
CA ILE A 53 8.95 -5.32 -6.47
C ILE A 53 9.25 -6.27 -7.63
N VAL A 54 8.24 -6.87 -8.26
CA VAL A 54 8.42 -7.83 -9.36
C VAL A 54 9.08 -7.15 -10.56
N VAL A 55 8.58 -5.98 -10.96
CA VAL A 55 9.14 -5.22 -12.10
C VAL A 55 10.57 -4.81 -11.82
N ILE A 56 10.87 -4.29 -10.63
CA ILE A 56 12.23 -3.93 -10.25
C ILE A 56 13.11 -5.18 -10.22
N GLY A 57 12.68 -6.29 -9.64
CA GLY A 57 13.43 -7.54 -9.61
C GLY A 57 13.81 -8.04 -11.01
N LEU A 58 12.85 -8.01 -11.95
CA LEU A 58 13.07 -8.39 -13.35
C LEU A 58 14.01 -7.42 -14.10
N THR A 59 14.10 -6.16 -13.67
CA THR A 59 14.97 -5.16 -14.33
C THR A 59 16.43 -5.29 -13.88
N PHE A 60 16.70 -6.01 -12.78
CA PHE A 60 18.03 -6.14 -12.17
C PHE A 60 18.60 -7.57 -12.29
N ILE A 61 17.84 -8.49 -12.89
CA ILE A 61 18.28 -9.81 -13.38
C ILE A 61 18.83 -9.64 -14.79
#